data_AF-A0A431KKZ0-F1
#
_entry.id   AF-A0A431KKZ0-F1
#
_cell.length_a   1.000
_cell.length_b   1.000
_cell.length_c   1.000
_cell.angle_alpha   90.00
_cell.angle_beta   90.00
_cell.angle_gamma   90.00
#
_symmetry.space_group_name_H-M   'P 1'
#
loop_
_entity.id
_entity.type
_entity.pdbx_description
1 polymer ?
#
loop_
_entity_poly.entity_id
_entity_poly.type
_entity_poly.pdbx_seq_one_letter_code
_entity_poly.pdbx_strand_id
1 'polypeptide(L)'
;MLTIDHLNAVDRDAIRAPTSWLRQQASAIRTGLHELDGEILQFAQALLVKLDHLERAGRAVPAEPAAPTYLAPGLTVPTGTMQAAA
;
A
#
# COMPACT_ATOMS: atom_id res chain seq x y z
N MET A 1 22.03 -0.52 -13.02
CA MET A 1 22.11 -1.82 -12.33
C MET A 1 21.27 -1.77 -11.08
N LEU A 2 20.29 -2.66 -10.97
CA LEU A 2 19.42 -2.77 -9.79
C LEU A 2 20.18 -3.56 -8.71
N THR A 3 20.42 -2.95 -7.55
CA THR A 3 21.18 -3.57 -6.44
C THR A 3 20.27 -3.89 -5.26
N ILE A 4 20.72 -4.80 -4.39
CA ILE A 4 20.00 -5.14 -3.15
C ILE A 4 19.83 -3.90 -2.26
N ASP A 5 20.83 -3.02 -2.18
CA ASP A 5 20.77 -1.79 -1.39
C ASP A 5 19.71 -0.82 -1.90
N HIS A 6 19.58 -0.72 -3.23
CA HIS A 6 18.53 0.07 -3.86
C HIS A 6 17.14 -0.48 -3.54
N LEU A 7 16.94 -1.80 -3.66
CA LEU A 7 15.67 -2.45 -3.32
C LEU A 7 15.30 -2.26 -1.85
N ASN A 8 16.27 -2.36 -0.93
CA ASN A 8 16.07 -2.10 0.50
C ASN A 8 15.72 -0.63 0.79
N ALA A 9 16.31 0.32 0.08
CA ALA A 9 15.95 1.72 0.19
C ALA A 9 14.50 1.94 -0.25
N VAL A 10 14.12 1.37 -1.40
CA VAL A 10 12.75 1.46 -1.90
C VAL A 10 11.74 0.85 -0.92
N ASP A 11 12.04 -0.32 -0.34
CA ASP A 11 11.17 -1.00 0.62
C ASP A 11 10.87 -0.17 1.87
N ARG A 12 11.91 0.50 2.39
CA ARG A 12 11.83 1.39 3.56
C ARG A 12 10.98 2.62 3.29
N ASP A 13 11.15 3.24 2.13
CA ASP A 13 10.52 4.52 1.80
C ASP A 13 9.08 4.34 1.28
N ALA A 14 8.75 3.17 0.73
CA ALA A 14 7.47 2.89 0.09
C ALA A 14 6.24 3.21 0.95
N ILE A 15 6.29 3.00 2.28
CA ILE A 15 5.13 3.21 3.15
C ILE A 15 4.71 4.68 3.23
N ARG A 16 5.68 5.61 3.11
CA ARG A 16 5.43 7.06 3.23
C ARG A 16 5.41 7.77 1.88
N ALA A 17 5.70 7.04 0.81
CA ALA A 17 5.84 7.63 -0.51
C ALA A 17 4.49 7.90 -1.19
N PRO A 18 4.40 8.94 -2.03
CA PRO A 18 3.21 9.18 -2.82
C PRO A 18 3.04 8.13 -3.93
N THR A 19 1.82 7.92 -4.39
CA THR A 19 1.48 6.92 -5.42
C THR A 19 2.22 7.10 -6.75
N SER A 20 2.55 8.34 -7.12
CA SER A 20 3.39 8.63 -8.30
C SER A 20 4.79 8.04 -8.17
N TRP A 21 5.40 8.17 -6.98
CA TRP A 21 6.72 7.62 -6.68
C TRP A 21 6.69 6.09 -6.66
N LEU A 22 5.66 5.48 -6.06
CA LEU A 22 5.48 4.02 -6.07
C LEU A 22 5.44 3.45 -7.50
N ARG A 23 4.66 4.08 -8.39
CA ARG A 23 4.61 3.70 -9.81
C ARG A 23 5.95 3.85 -10.51
N GLN A 24 6.67 4.94 -10.25
CA GLN A 24 7.98 5.18 -10.83
C GLN A 24 8.97 4.09 -10.41
N GLN A 25 9.03 3.74 -9.12
CA GLN A 25 9.91 2.69 -8.62
C GLN A 25 9.51 1.32 -9.17
N ALA A 26 8.21 0.99 -9.20
CA ALA A 26 7.73 -0.27 -9.77
C ALA A 26 8.10 -0.40 -11.26
N SER A 27 8.04 0.69 -12.02
CA SER A 27 8.49 0.71 -13.42
C SER A 27 10.00 0.46 -13.54
N ALA A 28 10.81 1.16 -12.74
CA ALA A 28 12.27 1.00 -12.74
C ALA A 28 12.68 -0.44 -12.38
N ILE A 29 12.07 -1.03 -11.35
CA ILE A 29 12.32 -2.41 -10.92
C ILE A 29 11.93 -3.41 -12.02
N ARG A 30 10.78 -3.22 -12.70
CA ARG A 30 10.38 -4.07 -13.83
C ARG A 30 11.36 -4.02 -15.00
N THR A 31 11.89 -2.84 -15.32
CA THR A 31 12.87 -2.70 -16.39
C THR A 31 14.17 -3.43 -16.05
N GLY A 32 14.66 -3.33 -14.80
CA GLY A 32 15.90 -3.98 -14.36
C GLY A 32 15.77 -5.46 -14.00
N LEU A 33 14.56 -6.03 -14.06
CA LEU A 33 14.25 -7.35 -13.51
C LEU A 33 14.97 -8.49 -14.24
N HIS A 34 15.21 -8.31 -15.54
CA HIS A 34 15.91 -9.27 -16.40
C HIS A 34 17.41 -9.37 -16.12
N GLU A 35 17.98 -8.42 -15.36
CA GLU A 35 19.39 -8.41 -14.96
C GLU A 35 19.63 -9.12 -13.61
N LEU A 36 18.57 -9.64 -12.97
CA LEU A 36 18.61 -10.22 -11.63
C LEU A 36 18.43 -11.72 -11.67
N ASP A 37 19.12 -12.41 -10.76
CA ASP A 37 18.97 -13.84 -10.55
C ASP A 37 18.86 -14.18 -9.06
N GLY A 38 18.36 -15.39 -8.77
CA GLY A 38 18.32 -15.98 -7.43
C GLY A 38 17.48 -15.18 -6.43
N GLU A 39 18.03 -14.97 -5.24
CA GLU A 39 17.32 -14.31 -4.12
C GLU A 39 16.99 -12.84 -4.40
N ILE A 40 17.84 -12.14 -5.17
CA ILE A 40 17.62 -10.73 -5.50
C ILE A 40 16.40 -10.59 -6.42
N LEU A 41 16.24 -11.52 -7.37
CA LEU A 41 15.06 -11.59 -8.23
C LEU A 41 13.78 -11.82 -7.42
N GLN A 42 13.81 -12.77 -6.49
CA GLN A 42 12.66 -13.05 -5.61
C GLN A 42 12.30 -11.84 -4.75
N PHE A 43 13.31 -11.16 -4.19
CA PHE A 43 13.10 -9.94 -3.40
C PHE A 43 12.48 -8.81 -4.25
N ALA A 44 12.98 -8.58 -5.46
CA ALA A 44 12.42 -7.60 -6.38
C ALA A 44 10.97 -7.90 -6.75
N GLN A 45 10.62 -9.17 -6.97
CA GLN A 45 9.25 -9.60 -7.25
C GLN A 45 8.32 -9.36 -6.04
N ALA A 46 8.75 -9.72 -4.84
CA ALA A 46 7.99 -9.46 -3.61
C ALA A 46 7.77 -7.96 -3.40
N LEU A 47 8.80 -7.14 -3.65
CA LEU A 47 8.71 -5.69 -3.55
C LEU A 47 7.70 -5.11 -4.56
N LEU A 48 7.66 -5.62 -5.80
CA LEU A 48 6.65 -5.19 -6.77
C LEU A 48 5.21 -5.45 -6.31
N VAL A 49 4.97 -6.58 -5.66
CA VAL A 49 3.64 -6.89 -5.08
C VAL A 49 3.30 -5.91 -3.97
N LYS A 50 4.25 -5.60 -3.08
CA LYS A 50 4.07 -4.60 -2.01
C LYS A 50 3.77 -3.22 -2.58
N LEU A 51 4.51 -2.77 -3.60
CA LEU A 51 4.30 -1.46 -4.22
C LEU A 51 2.92 -1.34 -4.87
N ASP A 52 2.46 -2.38 -5.58
CA ASP A 52 1.11 -2.41 -6.17
C ASP A 52 0.01 -2.39 -5.08
N HIS A 53 0.21 -3.12 -3.98
CA HIS A 53 -0.72 -3.07 -2.85
C HIS A 53 -0.80 -1.67 -2.22
N LEU A 54 0.35 -1.03 -1.96
CA LEU A 54 0.41 0.32 -1.39
C LEU A 54 -0.19 1.36 -2.34
N GLU A 55 0.03 1.22 -3.65
CA GLU A 55 -0.60 2.07 -4.65
C GLU A 55 -2.13 1.93 -4.61
N ARG A 56 -2.67 0.71 -4.54
CA ARG A 56 -4.11 0.48 -4.45
C ARG A 56 -4.69 0.99 -3.14
N ALA A 57 -3.97 0.82 -2.03
CA ALA A 57 -4.36 1.34 -0.72
C ALA A 57 -4.40 2.89 -0.73
N GLY A 58 -3.43 3.56 -1.35
CA GLY A 58 -3.44 5.02 -1.50
C GLY A 58 -4.48 5.55 -2.49
N ARG A 59 -4.96 4.70 -3.42
CA ARG A 59 -6.10 5.01 -4.32
C ARG A 59 -7.45 4.69 -3.72
N ALA A 60 -7.52 3.93 -2.63
CA ALA A 60 -8.75 3.84 -1.88
C ALA A 60 -9.08 5.27 -1.48
N VAL A 61 -10.07 5.85 -2.17
CA VAL A 61 -10.66 7.14 -1.84
C VAL A 61 -10.77 7.16 -0.32
N PRO A 62 -10.27 8.19 0.39
CA PRO A 62 -10.54 8.30 1.81
C PRO A 62 -12.05 8.21 1.86
N ALA A 63 -12.55 7.08 2.34
CA ALA A 63 -13.97 6.92 2.53
C ALA A 63 -14.27 8.09 3.44
N GLU A 64 -14.94 9.11 2.91
CA GLU A 64 -15.74 9.95 3.77
C GLU A 64 -16.47 8.96 4.68
N PRO A 65 -16.61 9.25 5.98
CA PRO A 65 -17.36 8.39 6.88
C PRO A 65 -18.83 8.41 6.44
N ALA A 66 -19.11 7.80 5.29
CA ALA A 66 -20.39 7.43 4.80
C ALA A 66 -20.90 6.48 5.86
N ALA A 67 -22.04 6.86 6.43
CA ALA A 67 -22.70 6.09 7.46
C ALA A 67 -22.65 4.61 7.06
N PRO A 68 -22.23 3.70 7.96
CA PRO A 68 -22.06 2.30 7.64
C PRO A 68 -23.36 1.77 7.04
N THR A 69 -23.33 1.41 5.75
CA THR A 69 -24.48 0.80 5.07
C THR A 69 -24.56 -0.65 5.53
N TYR A 70 -25.46 -0.92 6.47
CA TYR A 70 -25.71 -2.27 6.95
C TYR A 70 -26.48 -3.07 5.90
N LEU A 71 -25.99 -4.28 5.60
CA LEU A 71 -26.66 -5.22 4.69
C LEU A 71 -27.99 -5.76 5.26
N ALA A 72 -28.22 -5.58 6.56
CA ALA A 72 -29.47 -5.89 7.23
C ALA A 72 -30.31 -4.61 7.38
N PRO A 73 -31.51 -4.54 6.77
CA PRO A 73 -32.40 -3.40 6.93
C PRO A 73 -32.96 -3.38 8.36
N GLY A 74 -32.30 -2.64 9.25
CA GLY A 74 -32.69 -2.52 10.66
C GLY A 74 -31.53 -2.33 11.65
N LEU A 75 -30.28 -2.53 11.22
CA LEU A 75 -29.12 -2.17 12.02
C LEU A 75 -28.84 -0.67 11.87
N THR A 76 -29.02 0.08 12.96
CA THR A 76 -28.52 1.44 13.12
C THR A 76 -27.50 1.46 14.25
N VAL A 77 -26.41 2.21 14.09
CA VAL A 77 -25.50 2.46 15.23
C VAL A 77 -26.26 3.33 16.22
N PRO A 78 -26.42 2.92 17.49
CA PRO A 78 -26.91 3.84 18.49
C PRO A 78 -25.89 4.98 18.62
N THR A 79 -26.30 6.20 18.27
CA THR A 79 -25.52 7.42 18.46
C THR A 79 -25.47 7.78 19.95
N GLY A 80 -24.93 6.88 20.76
CA GLY A 80 -24.59 7.16 22.15
C GLY A 80 -23.22 7.81 22.16
N THR A 81 -23.17 9.13 22.32
CA THR A 81 -21.94 9.78 22.79
C THR A 81 -21.59 9.15 24.13
N MET A 82 -20.57 8.30 24.14
CA MET A 82 -19.98 7.80 25.38
C MET A 82 -19.31 9.00 26.06
N GLN A 83 -20.05 9.69 26.91
CA GLN A 83 -19.49 10.71 27.79
C GLN A 83 -18.54 9.99 28.74
N ALA A 84 -17.25 10.24 28.60
CA ALA A 84 -16.24 9.69 29.50
C ALA A 84 -16.63 10.08 30.93
N ALA A 85 -16.89 9.09 31.78
CA ALA A 85 -17.04 9.30 33.20
C ALA A 85 -15.70 9.80 33.74
N ALA A 86 -15.74 10.98 34.38
CA ALA A 86 -14.61 11.64 35.02
C ALA A 86 -14.17 10.92 36.29
#